data_AF-A0AAV2IFP8-F1
#
_entry.id   AF-A0AAV2IFP8-F1
#
_cell.length_a   1.000
_cell.length_b   1.000
_cell.length_c   1.000
_cell.angle_alpha   90.00
_cell.angle_beta   90.00
_cell.angle_gamma   90.00
#
_symmetry.space_group_name_H-M   'P 1'
#
loop_
_entity.id
_entity.type
_entity.pdbx_description
1 polymer ?
#
loop_
_entity_poly.entity_id
_entity_poly.type
_entity_poly.pdbx_seq_one_letter_code
_entity_poly.pdbx_strand_id
1 'polypeptide(L)'
;MNVHIATKMLANLLGLFLAAFFISTTTCAPSGPTLNDLVSFHCPSDRPFKCLPYGACCRGSEFCYSGMCESCFPRGVEDGALLDWCREKGQFDVALMRNDGCRLACQDVFNTTQLIYGE
;
A
#
# COMPACT_ATOMS: atom_id res chain seq x y z
N MET A 1 4.25 -7.68 -74.24
CA MET A 1 2.90 -8.22 -73.98
C MET A 1 3.09 -9.57 -73.29
N ASN A 2 2.47 -9.89 -72.17
CA ASN A 2 1.48 -9.21 -71.36
C ASN A 2 1.43 -9.97 -70.03
N VAL A 3 1.38 -9.23 -68.93
CA VAL A 3 0.48 -9.53 -67.80
C VAL A 3 0.65 -10.91 -67.14
N HIS A 4 1.77 -11.16 -66.45
CA HIS A 4 1.84 -12.30 -65.51
C HIS A 4 2.47 -11.98 -64.14
N ILE A 5 2.71 -10.71 -63.83
CA ILE A 5 3.31 -10.28 -62.56
C ILE A 5 2.38 -9.24 -61.91
N ALA A 6 1.10 -9.56 -61.75
CA ALA A 6 0.16 -8.64 -61.08
C ALA A 6 -1.02 -9.32 -60.38
N THR A 7 -1.03 -10.65 -60.24
CA THR A 7 -2.20 -11.37 -59.69
C THR A 7 -1.91 -12.23 -58.47
N LYS A 8 -0.66 -12.27 -57.96
CA LYS A 8 -0.34 -13.01 -56.72
C LYS A 8 -0.25 -12.16 -55.45
N MET A 9 -0.50 -10.84 -55.52
CA MET A 9 -0.49 -9.95 -54.36
C MET A 9 -1.88 -9.46 -53.92
N LEU A 10 -2.96 -10.14 -54.32
CA LEU A 10 -4.33 -9.80 -53.87
C LEU A 10 -5.04 -10.91 -53.10
N ALA A 11 -4.43 -12.10 -52.98
CA ALA A 11 -5.04 -13.24 -52.27
C ALA A 11 -4.45 -13.50 -50.87
N ASN A 12 -3.72 -12.54 -50.30
CA ASN A 12 -3.17 -12.65 -48.93
C ASN A 12 -3.48 -11.43 -48.04
N LEU A 13 -4.51 -10.66 -48.41
CA LEU A 13 -5.03 -9.52 -47.65
C LEU A 13 -6.48 -9.72 -47.19
N LEU A 14 -6.98 -10.95 -47.25
CA LEU A 14 -8.33 -11.35 -46.81
C LEU A 14 -8.33 -12.46 -45.75
N GLY A 15 -7.17 -12.71 -45.11
CA GLY A 15 -7.02 -13.70 -44.03
C GLY A 15 -6.63 -13.08 -42.67
N LEU A 16 -6.70 -11.76 -42.53
CA LEU A 16 -6.21 -11.04 -41.33
C LEU A 16 -7.30 -10.19 -40.64
N PHE A 17 -8.57 -10.35 -41.01
CA PHE A 17 -9.70 -9.59 -40.44
C PHE A 17 -10.72 -10.45 -39.67
N LEU A 18 -10.43 -11.73 -39.39
CA LEU A 18 -11.30 -12.62 -38.59
C LEU A 18 -10.60 -13.21 -37.36
N ALA A 19 -9.64 -12.49 -36.78
CA ALA A 19 -9.12 -12.77 -35.44
C ALA A 19 -9.32 -11.56 -34.49
N ALA A 20 -10.29 -10.71 -34.81
CA ALA A 20 -10.57 -9.47 -34.11
C ALA A 20 -12.00 -9.47 -33.55
N PHE A 21 -12.45 -10.55 -32.90
CA PHE A 21 -13.66 -10.55 -32.09
C PHE A 21 -13.52 -11.68 -31.07
N PHE A 22 -13.87 -11.45 -29.81
CA PHE A 22 -13.58 -12.29 -28.62
C PHE A 22 -12.21 -12.07 -27.96
N ILE A 23 -11.69 -10.84 -27.93
CA ILE A 23 -11.07 -10.40 -26.67
C ILE A 23 -12.25 -10.01 -25.78
N SER A 24 -12.79 -10.97 -25.05
CA SER A 24 -13.74 -10.70 -23.98
C SER A 24 -13.06 -9.71 -23.05
N THR A 25 -13.43 -8.43 -23.14
CA THR A 25 -13.16 -7.45 -22.10
C THR A 25 -14.00 -7.88 -20.91
N THR A 26 -13.54 -8.90 -20.20
CA THR A 26 -14.02 -9.24 -18.87
C THR A 26 -13.58 -8.07 -18.02
N THR A 27 -14.40 -7.04 -17.96
CA THR A 27 -14.34 -6.00 -16.94
C THR A 27 -14.66 -6.69 -15.63
N CYS A 28 -13.66 -7.36 -15.05
CA CYS A 28 -13.67 -7.68 -13.63
C CYS A 28 -13.68 -6.33 -12.93
N ALA A 29 -14.86 -5.86 -12.54
CA ALA A 29 -14.95 -4.82 -11.53
C ALA A 29 -14.14 -5.31 -10.34
N PRO A 30 -13.17 -4.54 -9.81
CA PRO A 30 -12.48 -4.93 -8.60
C PRO A 30 -13.55 -4.98 -7.50
N SER A 31 -13.98 -6.20 -7.16
CA SER A 31 -14.87 -6.48 -6.04
C SER A 31 -14.03 -6.31 -4.76
N GLY A 32 -13.69 -5.07 -4.45
CA GLY A 32 -13.09 -4.71 -3.18
C GLY A 32 -14.02 -5.07 -2.02
N PRO A 33 -13.51 -5.08 -0.78
CA PRO A 33 -14.31 -5.37 0.39
C PRO A 33 -15.52 -4.42 0.46
N THR A 34 -16.69 -4.96 0.79
CA THR A 34 -17.86 -4.12 1.03
C THR A 34 -17.68 -3.34 2.32
N LEU A 35 -18.44 -2.25 2.49
CA LEU A 35 -18.46 -1.52 3.75
C LEU A 35 -18.84 -2.43 4.93
N ASN A 36 -19.68 -3.43 4.70
CA ASN A 36 -20.13 -4.36 5.74
C ASN A 36 -19.03 -5.33 6.18
N ASP A 37 -18.18 -5.76 5.25
CA ASP A 37 -16.97 -6.54 5.56
C ASP A 37 -16.01 -5.72 6.43
N LEU A 38 -15.89 -4.43 6.13
CA LEU A 38 -15.03 -3.51 6.90
C LEU A 38 -15.57 -3.20 8.29
N VAL A 39 -16.89 -3.11 8.48
CA VAL A 39 -17.48 -2.81 9.79
C VAL A 39 -17.41 -4.04 10.71
N SER A 40 -17.63 -5.24 10.18
CA SER A 40 -17.58 -6.48 10.95
C SER A 40 -16.16 -6.95 11.27
N PHE A 41 -15.17 -6.59 10.47
CA PHE A 41 -13.78 -6.96 10.70
C PHE A 41 -13.20 -6.32 11.96
N HIS A 42 -12.58 -7.12 12.83
CA HIS A 42 -11.96 -6.66 14.07
C HIS A 42 -10.46 -6.85 13.99
N CYS A 43 -9.71 -5.81 14.34
CA CYS A 43 -8.27 -5.89 14.41
C CYS A 43 -7.80 -6.60 15.69
N PRO A 44 -6.68 -7.33 15.63
CA PRO A 44 -6.12 -7.97 16.81
C PRO A 44 -5.58 -6.90 17.77
N SER A 45 -5.43 -7.26 19.05
CA SER A 45 -5.05 -6.33 20.11
C SER A 45 -3.64 -5.74 19.94
N ASP A 46 -2.75 -6.42 19.22
CA ASP A 46 -1.39 -5.98 18.92
C ASP A 46 -1.30 -5.03 17.71
N ARG A 47 -2.37 -4.93 16.90
CA ARG A 47 -2.48 -4.00 15.77
C ARG A 47 -3.89 -3.38 15.72
N PRO A 48 -4.31 -2.61 16.73
CA PRO A 48 -5.72 -2.28 16.94
C PRO A 48 -6.30 -1.28 15.92
N PHE A 49 -5.46 -0.63 15.10
CA PHE A 49 -5.90 0.45 14.22
C PHE A 49 -6.26 -0.05 12.83
N LYS A 50 -7.47 0.22 12.36
CA LYS A 50 -7.95 -0.20 11.04
C LYS A 50 -7.57 0.82 9.96
N CYS A 51 -6.86 0.37 8.94
CA CYS A 51 -6.52 1.12 7.74
C CYS A 51 -7.55 0.85 6.63
N LEU A 52 -8.22 1.91 6.21
CA LEU A 52 -9.24 1.88 5.16
C LEU A 52 -8.60 2.20 3.79
N PRO A 53 -9.19 1.75 2.66
CA PRO A 53 -10.42 0.97 2.55
C PRO A 53 -10.22 -0.56 2.58
N TYR A 54 -8.98 -1.07 2.58
CA TYR A 54 -8.71 -2.50 2.41
C TYR A 54 -8.66 -3.30 3.73
N GLY A 55 -8.86 -2.64 4.87
CA GLY A 55 -9.03 -3.30 6.17
C GLY A 55 -7.73 -3.80 6.81
N ALA A 56 -6.55 -3.32 6.41
CA ALA A 56 -5.30 -3.70 7.08
C ALA A 56 -5.29 -3.24 8.54
N CYS A 57 -4.70 -4.02 9.43
CA CYS A 57 -4.55 -3.67 10.84
C CYS A 57 -3.15 -3.14 11.11
N CYS A 58 -3.06 -1.94 11.67
CA CYS A 58 -1.83 -1.22 11.96
C CYS A 58 -1.57 -1.12 13.46
N ARG A 59 -0.29 -1.03 13.82
CA ARG A 59 0.20 -0.74 15.17
C ARG A 59 0.15 0.76 15.46
N GLY A 60 0.32 1.17 16.72
CA GLY A 60 0.44 2.59 17.07
C GLY A 60 1.69 3.26 16.49
N SER A 61 2.70 2.45 16.16
CA SER A 61 3.93 2.82 15.45
C SER A 61 3.79 2.85 13.93
N GLU A 62 2.56 2.71 13.40
CA GLU A 62 2.29 2.71 11.97
C GLU A 62 1.14 3.67 11.61
N PHE A 63 1.14 4.17 10.37
CA PHE A 63 0.06 4.97 9.82
C PHE A 63 -0.48 4.36 8.52
N CYS A 64 -1.74 4.66 8.21
CA CYS A 64 -2.38 4.17 6.99
C CYS A 64 -1.97 5.06 5.80
N TYR A 65 -1.33 4.47 4.80
CA TYR A 65 -0.99 5.13 3.54
C TYR A 65 -1.34 4.25 2.37
N SER A 66 -2.19 4.74 1.47
CA SER A 66 -2.65 3.99 0.29
C SER A 66 -3.20 2.59 0.63
N GLY A 67 -3.84 2.45 1.80
CA GLY A 67 -4.42 1.18 2.24
C GLY A 67 -3.45 0.18 2.88
N MET A 68 -2.20 0.59 3.10
CA MET A 68 -1.16 -0.21 3.75
C MET A 68 -0.68 0.47 5.03
N CYS A 69 -0.19 -0.32 5.98
CA CYS A 69 0.43 0.19 7.20
C CYS A 69 1.90 0.54 6.92
N GLU A 70 2.24 1.81 7.05
CA GLU A 70 3.58 2.35 6.88
C GLU A 70 4.16 2.72 8.25
N SER A 71 5.45 2.50 8.45
CA SER A 71 6.12 2.91 9.69
C SER A 71 6.02 4.42 9.91
N CYS A 72 5.69 4.82 11.14
CA CYS A 72 5.69 6.21 11.59
C CYS A 72 7.09 6.84 11.64
N PHE A 73 8.12 6.01 11.78
CA PHE A 73 9.49 6.47 12.00
C PHE A 73 10.18 6.88 10.68
N PRO A 74 11.06 7.88 10.70
CA PRO A 74 11.83 8.25 9.52
C PRO A 74 12.70 7.10 9.02
N ARG A 75 12.81 6.95 7.70
CA ARG A 75 13.57 5.85 7.06
C ARG A 75 15.08 5.83 7.37
N GLY A 76 15.62 6.91 7.94
CA GLY A 76 17.04 7.07 8.26
C GLY A 76 17.40 6.82 9.72
N VAL A 77 16.43 6.47 10.58
CA VAL A 77 16.70 6.11 11.97
C VAL A 77 16.89 4.61 12.04
N GLU A 78 18.11 4.17 12.35
CA GLU A 78 18.41 2.75 12.54
C GLU A 78 17.71 2.20 13.79
N ASP A 79 17.35 0.93 13.79
CA ASP A 79 16.63 0.28 14.91
C ASP A 79 17.38 0.45 16.24
N GLY A 80 18.72 0.38 16.22
CA GLY A 80 19.56 0.58 17.40
C GLY A 80 19.60 2.01 17.94
N ALA A 81 19.27 3.01 17.11
CA ALA A 81 19.22 4.43 17.47
C ALA A 81 17.78 4.93 17.69
N LEU A 82 16.78 4.06 17.49
CA LEU A 82 15.37 4.46 17.52
C LEU A 82 14.93 4.90 18.92
N LEU A 83 15.43 4.25 19.98
CA LEU A 83 15.13 4.65 21.35
C LEU A 83 15.62 6.08 21.61
N ASP A 84 16.89 6.37 21.33
CA ASP A 84 17.46 7.71 21.53
C ASP A 84 16.74 8.77 20.68
N TRP A 85 16.42 8.43 19.43
CA TRP A 85 15.64 9.33 18.58
C TRP A 85 14.25 9.62 19.15
N CYS A 86 13.55 8.59 19.65
CA CYS A 86 12.26 8.75 20.31
C CYS A 86 12.36 9.61 21.56
N ARG A 87 13.43 9.42 22.35
CA ARG A 87 13.68 10.18 23.58
C ARG A 87 13.94 11.64 23.32
N GLU A 88 14.73 11.97 22.30
CA GLU A 88 15.19 13.34 22.07
C GLU A 88 14.24 14.15 21.17
N LYS A 89 13.57 13.49 20.23
CA LYS A 89 12.90 14.15 19.10
C LYS A 89 11.49 13.64 18.92
N GLY A 90 11.35 12.34 18.67
CA GLY A 90 10.13 11.75 18.14
C GLY A 90 8.89 11.98 19.01
N GLN A 91 9.01 11.78 20.33
CA GLN A 91 7.86 11.92 21.23
C GLN A 91 7.44 13.38 21.48
N PHE A 92 8.31 14.34 21.15
CA PHE A 92 8.09 15.76 21.42
C PHE A 92 7.67 16.55 20.19
N ASP A 93 8.05 16.09 18.99
CA ASP A 93 7.75 16.77 17.74
C ASP A 93 7.26 15.80 16.67
N VAL A 94 5.94 15.78 16.48
CA VAL A 94 5.30 14.95 15.46
C VAL A 94 5.65 15.39 14.04
N ALA A 95 6.11 16.64 13.82
CA ALA A 95 6.55 17.09 12.51
C ALA A 95 7.84 16.38 12.04
N LEU A 96 8.57 15.77 12.97
CA LEU A 96 9.73 14.92 12.66
C LEU A 96 9.34 13.47 12.35
N MET A 97 8.07 13.09 12.54
CA MET A 97 7.51 11.79 12.14
C MET A 97 7.08 11.83 10.67
N ARG A 98 6.79 10.65 10.11
CA ARG A 98 6.29 10.55 8.72
C ARG A 98 4.84 10.97 8.54
N ASN A 99 4.05 11.07 9.61
CA ASN A 99 2.64 11.41 9.57
C ASN A 99 2.15 12.03 10.90
N ASP A 100 1.21 12.97 10.84
CA ASP A 100 0.65 13.65 12.02
C ASP A 100 -0.10 12.71 12.98
N GLY A 101 -0.57 11.57 12.49
CA GLY A 101 -1.20 10.51 13.30
C GLY A 101 -0.22 9.77 14.22
N CYS A 102 1.09 9.93 14.04
CA CYS A 102 2.13 9.16 14.71
C CYS A 102 2.53 9.67 16.10
N ARG A 103 1.73 10.55 16.72
CA ARG A 103 2.03 11.16 18.01
C ARG A 103 2.28 10.16 19.15
N LEU A 104 1.73 8.94 19.03
CA LEU A 104 1.89 7.87 20.03
C LEU A 104 2.84 6.74 19.59
N ALA A 105 3.56 6.91 18.46
CA ALA A 105 4.39 5.86 17.89
C ALA A 105 5.52 5.42 18.81
N CYS A 106 6.17 6.36 19.51
CA CYS A 106 7.24 6.03 20.45
C CYS A 106 6.74 5.21 21.65
N GLN A 107 5.55 5.52 22.16
CA GLN A 107 4.93 4.81 23.30
C GLN A 107 4.37 3.42 22.90
N ASP A 108 4.14 3.18 21.60
CA ASP A 108 3.76 1.87 21.08
C ASP A 108 4.95 0.89 21.05
N VAL A 109 6.17 1.41 20.83
CA VAL A 109 7.40 0.60 20.74
C VAL A 109 8.12 0.48 22.08
N PHE A 110 8.20 1.59 22.82
CA PHE A 110 8.96 1.69 24.05
C PHE A 110 8.03 2.03 25.22
N ASN A 111 8.27 1.37 26.35
CA ASN A 111 7.54 1.72 27.56
C ASN A 111 8.01 3.08 28.12
N THR A 112 7.22 3.66 29.02
CA THR A 112 7.51 4.96 29.63
C THR A 112 8.87 4.99 30.35
N THR A 113 9.28 3.89 30.99
CA THR A 113 10.58 3.82 31.69
C THR A 113 11.73 3.95 30.71
N GLN A 114 11.66 3.27 29.56
CA GLN A 114 12.68 3.37 28.50
C GLN A 114 12.75 4.79 27.93
N LEU A 115 11.60 5.42 27.67
CA LEU A 115 11.53 6.77 27.12
C LEU A 115 12.04 7.85 28.08
N ILE A 116 11.95 7.63 29.40
CA ILE A 116 12.44 8.59 30.39
C ILE A 116 13.90 8.30 30.77
N TYR A 117 14.20 7.05 31.15
CA TYR A 117 15.44 6.69 31.84
C TYR A 117 16.48 5.97 30.97
N GLY A 118 16.06 5.27 29.90
CA GLY A 118 16.97 4.70 28.91
C GLY A 118 17.63 3.36 29.26
N GLU A 119 16.89 2.42 29.87
CA GLU A 119 17.37 1.05 30.16
C GLU A 119 16.74 -0.02 29.24
#